data_AF-A0A7U3WTA2-F1
#
_entry.id   AF-A0A7U3WTA2-F1
#
_cell.length_a   1.000
_cell.length_b   1.000
_cell.length_c   1.000
_cell.angle_alpha   90.00
_cell.angle_beta   90.00
_cell.angle_gamma   90.00
#
_symmetry.space_group_name_H-M   'P 1'
#
loop_
_entity.id
_entity.type
_entity.pdbx_description
1 polymer ?
#
loop_
_entity_poly.entity_id
_entity_poly.type
_entity_poly.pdbx_seq_one_letter_code
_entity_poly.pdbx_strand_id
1 'polypeptide(L)'
;MSVSPNDEHEGRGRARIGRRSYLALAAAVSVAGCSMLGGDGEPTDERREPTDDGESTATATEAAQTVTATPHTGTDAVGAAAAGDVVAVAADRDYVRISTADSATPVQDGFDLVAEQGGGHVYLPPGTTRNEGALRPHRNTGLYGFGTNVSALRITGAGSDGIRFDRDRRAHWVELDGFELRGPGADSPTGVAIHYVDNGTEPVSDPSDLRVGHLYCRQWHDSVYRVDEGVGPFQCRLEYLRADDCDAGDARALVDWRSTYGPANWFGTIVSYPNDSVSGQNTDVLSQRGGELTVGDISVGGTAGRMVDKRAGRLRVGRLHYEPEAQPSVPDSLVRVAGVGQTHVDDVIVDAGRVETVYELGDGAGDAVLYRPTADRGEVTGPIVRVTGRLHPQRRSWYFGSADEVTVETSTRTGSLRVMDEAGRGLG
;
A
#
# COMPACT_ATOMS: atom_id res chain seq x y z
N MET A 1 -68.40 -14.92 22.68
CA MET A 1 -68.26 -14.83 24.14
C MET A 1 -67.27 -15.93 24.53
N SER A 2 -66.16 -15.76 25.22
CA SER A 2 -65.60 -14.64 25.97
C SER A 2 -64.17 -15.06 26.39
N VAL A 3 -63.21 -14.13 26.27
CA VAL A 3 -61.94 -13.98 27.01
C VAL A 3 -60.87 -15.08 26.88
N SER A 4 -59.79 -14.74 26.17
CA SER A 4 -58.42 -15.21 26.43
C SER A 4 -57.75 -14.32 27.50
N PRO A 5 -56.86 -14.83 28.37
CA PRO A 5 -56.00 -13.99 29.20
C PRO A 5 -54.71 -13.61 28.46
N ASN A 6 -54.32 -12.35 28.68
CA ASN A 6 -52.99 -11.81 28.41
C ASN A 6 -51.93 -12.58 29.21
N ASP A 7 -50.77 -12.79 28.59
CA ASP A 7 -49.50 -12.74 29.32
C ASP A 7 -48.47 -11.98 28.46
N GLU A 8 -48.12 -10.82 29.00
CA GLU A 8 -47.06 -9.93 28.56
C GLU A 8 -45.72 -10.52 29.01
N HIS A 9 -44.78 -10.71 28.07
CA HIS A 9 -43.37 -10.70 28.43
C HIS A 9 -42.56 -9.84 27.46
N GLU A 10 -41.98 -8.81 28.06
CA GLU A 10 -41.19 -7.73 27.51
C GLU A 10 -40.02 -8.22 26.64
N GLY A 11 -40.12 -7.98 25.35
CA GLY A 11 -38.97 -8.02 24.45
C GLY A 11 -38.07 -6.82 24.70
N ARG A 12 -37.01 -7.00 25.48
CA ARG A 12 -35.88 -6.05 25.53
C ARG A 12 -35.16 -6.04 24.19
N GLY A 13 -35.54 -5.08 23.33
CA GLY A 13 -34.84 -4.77 22.10
C GLY A 13 -33.42 -4.28 22.39
N ARG A 14 -32.42 -5.12 22.11
CA ARG A 14 -31.03 -4.66 21.93
C ARG A 14 -30.97 -3.84 20.65
N ALA A 15 -30.78 -2.53 20.79
CA ALA A 15 -30.47 -1.65 19.67
C ALA A 15 -29.16 -2.12 19.03
N ARG A 16 -29.25 -2.68 17.82
CA ARG A 16 -28.09 -2.91 16.96
C ARG A 16 -27.61 -1.54 16.48
N ILE A 17 -26.50 -1.06 17.02
CA ILE A 17 -25.78 0.09 16.48
C ILE A 17 -25.20 -0.35 15.12
N GLY A 18 -25.96 -0.09 14.06
CA GLY A 18 -25.57 -0.43 12.69
C GLY A 18 -25.03 0.79 11.96
N ARG A 19 -23.80 0.69 11.45
CA ARG A 19 -23.17 1.25 10.21
C ARG A 19 -23.58 2.63 9.64
N ARG A 20 -24.44 3.43 10.26
CA ARG A 20 -24.98 4.69 9.71
C ARG A 20 -24.63 5.95 10.50
N SER A 21 -23.85 5.82 11.58
CA SER A 21 -23.47 6.97 12.42
C SER A 21 -22.21 7.71 11.93
N TYR A 22 -21.50 7.22 10.91
CA TYR A 22 -20.21 7.78 10.48
C TYR A 22 -20.29 8.81 9.33
N LEU A 23 -21.46 9.01 8.71
CA LEU A 23 -21.60 9.87 7.53
C LEU A 23 -21.99 11.33 7.82
N ALA A 24 -22.17 11.73 9.08
CA ALA A 24 -22.66 13.07 9.40
C ALA A 24 -21.57 14.10 9.79
N LEU A 25 -20.29 13.71 9.92
CA LEU A 25 -19.24 14.62 10.40
C LEU A 25 -18.12 14.92 9.37
N ALA A 26 -18.10 14.24 8.22
CA ALA A 26 -17.07 14.44 7.19
C ALA A 26 -17.37 15.62 6.22
N ALA A 27 -18.44 16.39 6.44
CA ALA A 27 -18.89 17.44 5.51
C ALA A 27 -18.50 18.88 5.89
N ALA A 28 -17.61 19.11 6.87
CA ALA A 28 -17.40 20.47 7.40
C ALA A 28 -15.93 20.96 7.52
N VAL A 29 -14.93 20.25 7.01
CA VAL A 29 -13.54 20.75 7.04
C VAL A 29 -12.87 20.60 5.68
N SER A 30 -13.17 21.54 4.78
CA SER A 30 -12.42 21.75 3.53
C SER A 30 -12.57 23.21 3.12
N VAL A 31 -11.94 24.12 3.87
CA VAL A 31 -11.65 25.47 3.39
C VAL A 31 -10.34 25.96 4.01
N ALA A 32 -9.40 26.33 3.14
CA ALA A 32 -8.16 27.12 3.37
C ALA A 32 -7.02 26.45 4.16
N GLY A 33 -5.75 26.55 3.74
CA GLY A 33 -5.18 27.35 2.67
C GLY A 33 -3.69 27.07 2.47
N CYS A 34 -3.23 27.44 1.27
CA CYS A 34 -1.84 27.54 0.88
C CYS A 34 -1.06 28.52 1.77
N SER A 35 0.22 28.24 2.04
CA SER A 35 1.27 29.26 2.01
C SER A 35 2.68 28.64 2.03
N MET A 36 3.48 29.08 1.08
CA MET A 36 4.94 28.92 0.98
C MET A 36 5.69 29.86 1.95
N LEU A 37 7.01 29.63 2.01
CA LEU A 37 8.14 30.55 2.30
C LEU A 37 8.74 30.55 3.72
N GLY A 38 9.88 29.87 3.84
CA GLY A 38 11.19 30.56 3.94
C GLY A 38 11.81 30.72 5.34
N GLY A 39 13.13 30.55 5.41
CA GLY A 39 13.96 31.21 6.43
C GLY A 39 15.10 30.37 6.98
N ASP A 40 16.29 30.59 6.42
CA ASP A 40 17.60 30.11 6.87
C ASP A 40 17.94 30.52 8.32
N GLY A 41 18.79 29.73 8.98
CA GLY A 41 19.44 30.15 10.22
C GLY A 41 20.25 29.07 10.92
N GLU A 42 21.48 28.81 10.44
CA GLU A 42 22.56 28.37 11.34
C GLU A 42 23.02 29.56 12.20
N PRO A 43 23.50 29.29 13.43
CA PRO A 43 24.94 29.34 13.64
C PRO A 43 25.53 28.27 14.57
N THR A 44 26.79 28.00 14.27
CA THR A 44 27.91 27.37 15.01
C THR A 44 27.93 27.52 16.54
N ASP A 45 28.37 26.48 17.26
CA ASP A 45 29.75 26.29 17.81
C ASP A 45 29.77 25.46 19.12
N GLU A 46 30.93 24.85 19.39
CA GLU A 46 31.44 24.31 20.67
C GLU A 46 31.35 22.81 20.99
N ARG A 47 32.36 22.08 20.47
CA ARG A 47 33.44 21.42 21.23
C ARG A 47 33.06 20.58 22.48
N ARG A 48 33.24 19.25 22.37
CA ARG A 48 33.68 18.37 23.48
C ARG A 48 34.55 17.22 22.99
N GLU A 49 35.64 16.98 23.73
CA GLU A 49 36.69 15.99 23.51
C GLU A 49 36.22 14.53 23.69
N PRO A 50 36.98 13.55 23.17
CA PRO A 50 36.60 12.14 23.16
C PRO A 50 36.96 11.45 24.49
N THR A 51 36.11 10.55 24.94
CA THR A 51 36.49 9.55 25.95
C THR A 51 36.26 8.14 25.41
N ASP A 52 37.22 7.34 25.81
CA ASP A 52 37.60 6.00 25.40
C ASP A 52 36.68 4.91 25.94
N ASP A 53 36.80 3.75 25.29
CA ASP A 53 36.56 2.39 25.80
C ASP A 53 35.17 1.92 26.22
N GLY A 54 34.74 0.79 25.62
CA GLY A 54 33.85 -0.12 26.32
C GLY A 54 33.01 -1.07 25.45
N GLU A 55 33.66 -2.00 24.76
CA GLU A 55 33.02 -3.23 24.30
C GLU A 55 32.40 -3.98 25.50
N SER A 56 31.09 -4.23 25.49
CA SER A 56 30.46 -5.20 26.38
C SER A 56 29.32 -5.93 25.69
N THR A 57 29.58 -7.20 25.42
CA THR A 57 28.63 -8.24 25.07
C THR A 57 27.90 -8.68 26.34
N ALA A 58 26.58 -8.55 26.38
CA ALA A 58 25.74 -9.28 27.33
C ALA A 58 24.31 -9.45 26.80
N THR A 59 24.03 -10.68 26.37
CA THR A 59 22.71 -11.29 26.25
C THR A 59 21.99 -11.30 27.60
N ALA A 60 20.78 -10.74 27.69
CA ALA A 60 19.82 -11.06 28.75
C ALA A 60 18.37 -10.66 28.37
N THR A 61 17.62 -11.67 27.95
CA THR A 61 16.17 -11.88 28.07
C THR A 61 15.32 -10.72 28.61
N GLU A 62 14.61 -10.01 27.72
CA GLU A 62 13.52 -9.11 28.09
C GLU A 62 12.31 -9.93 28.56
N ALA A 63 11.97 -9.76 29.84
CA ALA A 63 10.71 -10.20 30.39
C ALA A 63 9.60 -9.29 29.84
N ALA A 64 8.63 -9.88 29.15
CA ALA A 64 7.40 -9.21 28.75
C ALA A 64 6.73 -8.56 29.97
N GLN A 65 6.71 -7.23 30.03
CA GLN A 65 5.91 -6.51 31.03
C GLN A 65 4.44 -6.70 30.69
N THR A 66 3.71 -7.36 31.58
CA THR A 66 2.26 -7.48 31.49
C THR A 66 1.63 -6.10 31.63
N VAL A 67 1.18 -5.53 30.52
CA VAL A 67 0.43 -4.26 30.50
C VAL A 67 -0.83 -4.42 31.34
N THR A 68 -0.89 -3.73 32.47
CA THR A 68 -2.06 -3.73 33.35
C THR A 68 -3.04 -2.67 32.85
N ALA A 69 -3.76 -2.97 31.77
CA ALA A 69 -4.81 -2.10 31.28
C ALA A 69 -6.04 -2.22 32.21
N THR A 70 -6.45 -1.12 32.85
CA THR A 70 -7.68 -1.11 33.65
C THR A 70 -8.88 -1.06 32.71
N PRO A 71 -9.78 -2.06 32.72
CA PRO A 71 -10.98 -2.02 31.88
C PRO A 71 -11.87 -0.87 32.33
N HIS A 72 -12.14 0.08 31.43
CA HIS A 72 -13.10 1.15 31.66
C HIS A 72 -14.40 0.79 30.95
N THR A 73 -15.44 0.48 31.71
CA THR A 73 -16.78 0.08 31.20
C THR A 73 -17.64 1.29 30.81
N GLY A 74 -17.04 2.32 30.22
CA GLY A 74 -17.77 3.46 29.68
C GLY A 74 -18.46 3.10 28.36
N THR A 75 -19.47 3.87 27.96
CA THR A 75 -20.12 3.73 26.65
C THR A 75 -19.48 4.59 25.55
N ASP A 76 -18.34 5.24 25.83
CA ASP A 76 -17.76 6.24 24.92
C ASP A 76 -16.32 5.92 24.50
N ALA A 77 -16.15 4.78 23.82
CA ALA A 77 -14.90 4.39 23.17
C ALA A 77 -14.39 5.49 22.19
N VAL A 78 -15.32 6.18 21.53
CA VAL A 78 -15.00 7.29 20.61
C VAL A 78 -14.48 8.49 21.38
N GLY A 79 -15.11 8.87 22.49
CA GLY A 79 -14.62 9.94 23.37
C GLY A 79 -13.26 9.65 23.97
N ALA A 80 -12.97 8.39 24.32
CA ALA A 80 -11.65 7.97 24.77
C ALA A 80 -10.58 8.13 23.66
N ALA A 81 -10.88 7.66 22.44
CA ALA A 81 -9.97 7.82 21.31
C ALA A 81 -9.78 9.30 20.94
N ALA A 82 -10.87 10.09 20.95
CA ALA A 82 -10.82 11.53 20.73
C ALA A 82 -10.02 12.29 21.82
N ALA A 83 -9.89 11.72 23.02
CA ALA A 83 -9.09 12.28 24.11
C ALA A 83 -7.59 11.95 24.00
N GLY A 84 -7.15 11.19 23.00
CA GLY A 84 -5.73 10.90 22.75
C GLY A 84 -5.29 9.48 23.11
N ASP A 85 -6.19 8.62 23.59
CA ASP A 85 -5.86 7.23 23.93
C ASP A 85 -5.98 6.30 22.70
N VAL A 86 -5.15 5.26 22.65
CA VAL A 86 -5.45 4.11 21.77
C VAL A 86 -6.56 3.30 22.42
N VAL A 87 -7.54 2.88 21.63
CA VAL A 87 -8.73 2.17 22.16
C VAL A 87 -8.87 0.81 21.51
N ALA A 88 -8.94 -0.24 22.33
CA ALA A 88 -9.18 -1.61 21.89
C ALA A 88 -10.63 -2.03 22.23
N VAL A 89 -11.35 -2.58 21.25
CA VAL A 89 -12.76 -3.02 21.36
C VAL A 89 -12.84 -4.49 20.96
N ALA A 90 -13.44 -5.34 21.80
CA ALA A 90 -13.61 -6.77 21.55
C ALA A 90 -15.03 -7.24 21.88
N ALA A 91 -15.42 -8.44 21.47
CA ALA A 91 -16.80 -8.92 21.61
C ALA A 91 -17.30 -9.04 23.07
N ASP A 92 -16.38 -9.26 24.01
CA ASP A 92 -16.64 -9.47 25.43
C ASP A 92 -16.34 -8.22 26.29
N ARG A 93 -15.93 -7.10 25.68
CA ARG A 93 -15.53 -5.87 26.37
C ARG A 93 -16.01 -4.63 25.62
N ASP A 94 -16.62 -3.68 26.32
CA ASP A 94 -17.06 -2.41 25.72
C ASP A 94 -15.86 -1.68 25.07
N TYR A 95 -14.80 -1.41 25.84
CA TYR A 95 -13.48 -1.04 25.34
C TYR A 95 -12.40 -1.10 26.44
N VAL A 96 -11.14 -1.06 26.01
CA VAL A 96 -9.96 -0.87 26.87
C VAL A 96 -9.17 0.33 26.34
N ARG A 97 -8.76 1.21 27.26
CA ARG A 97 -7.86 2.33 26.95
C ARG A 97 -6.43 1.88 27.11
N ILE A 98 -5.61 2.21 26.14
CA ILE A 98 -4.19 1.93 26.11
C ILE A 98 -3.48 3.27 26.04
N SER A 99 -2.80 3.59 27.14
CA SER A 99 -2.01 4.82 27.24
C SER A 99 -0.85 4.77 26.25
N THR A 100 -0.69 5.84 25.49
CA THR A 100 0.45 6.00 24.56
C THR A 100 1.71 6.48 25.26
N ALA A 101 1.62 6.88 26.54
CA ALA A 101 2.75 7.35 27.33
C ALA A 101 3.45 6.21 28.10
N ASP A 102 2.72 5.13 28.38
CA ASP A 102 3.17 4.07 29.30
C ASP A 102 3.64 2.79 28.58
N SER A 103 3.54 2.75 27.24
CA SER A 103 3.99 1.63 26.42
C SER A 103 4.75 2.15 25.19
N ALA A 104 5.83 1.46 24.84
CA ALA A 104 6.54 1.68 23.58
C ALA A 104 5.76 1.12 22.38
N THR A 105 4.84 0.17 22.61
CA THR A 105 4.11 -0.57 21.57
C THR A 105 2.59 -0.51 21.73
N PRO A 106 1.98 0.66 22.00
CA PRO A 106 0.57 0.75 22.43
C PRO A 106 -0.43 0.19 21.40
N VAL A 107 -0.09 0.21 20.11
CA VAL A 107 -0.97 -0.33 19.07
C VAL A 107 -0.84 -1.85 18.96
N GLN A 108 0.37 -2.39 19.10
CA GLN A 108 0.60 -3.83 19.16
C GLN A 108 -0.07 -4.44 20.40
N ASP A 109 0.04 -3.78 21.56
CA ASP A 109 -0.62 -4.20 22.79
C ASP A 109 -2.15 -4.29 22.59
N GLY A 110 -2.72 -3.34 21.83
CA GLY A 110 -4.13 -3.37 21.45
C GLY A 110 -4.49 -4.57 20.59
N PHE A 111 -3.66 -4.90 19.60
CA PHE A 111 -3.85 -6.09 18.78
C PHE A 111 -3.79 -7.37 19.60
N ASP A 112 -2.82 -7.49 20.51
CA ASP A 112 -2.66 -8.67 21.36
C ASP A 112 -3.85 -8.83 22.31
N LEU A 113 -4.32 -7.73 22.91
CA LEU A 113 -5.49 -7.73 23.80
C LEU A 113 -6.77 -8.20 23.09
N VAL A 114 -7.08 -7.68 21.90
CA VAL A 114 -8.30 -8.11 21.18
C VAL A 114 -8.17 -9.54 20.63
N ALA A 115 -6.95 -9.98 20.32
CA ALA A 115 -6.71 -11.33 19.83
C ALA A 115 -6.94 -12.39 20.92
N GLU A 116 -6.61 -12.12 22.18
CA GLU A 116 -6.96 -12.96 23.33
C GLU A 116 -8.47 -13.20 23.44
N GLN A 117 -9.28 -12.26 22.96
CA GLN A 117 -10.74 -12.34 22.95
C GLN A 117 -11.33 -12.87 21.64
N GLY A 118 -10.48 -13.42 20.76
CA GLY A 118 -10.89 -14.03 19.49
C GLY A 118 -11.03 -13.07 18.31
N GLY A 119 -10.74 -11.77 18.52
CA GLY A 119 -10.79 -10.73 17.51
C GLY A 119 -11.37 -9.41 18.05
N GLY A 120 -11.24 -8.35 17.27
CA GLY A 120 -11.71 -7.02 17.65
C GLY A 120 -11.02 -5.90 16.87
N HIS A 121 -11.22 -4.66 17.30
CA HIS A 121 -10.72 -3.49 16.61
C HIS A 121 -9.89 -2.61 17.54
N VAL A 122 -8.82 -2.04 16.98
CA VAL A 122 -7.99 -1.02 17.61
C VAL A 122 -8.25 0.30 16.90
N TYR A 123 -8.47 1.36 17.66
CA TYR A 123 -8.71 2.71 17.17
C TYR A 123 -7.56 3.61 17.57
N LEU A 124 -6.99 4.27 16.57
CA LEU A 124 -5.98 5.31 16.74
C LEU A 124 -6.66 6.63 17.13
N PRO A 125 -6.10 7.37 18.09
CA PRO A 125 -6.55 8.72 18.39
C PRO A 125 -6.22 9.69 17.23
N PRO A 126 -6.84 10.88 17.20
CA PRO A 126 -6.31 12.00 16.42
C PRO A 126 -4.89 12.39 16.87
N GLY A 127 -4.06 12.81 15.93
CA GLY A 127 -2.65 13.12 16.15
C GLY A 127 -1.72 11.97 15.75
N THR A 128 -0.49 12.00 16.26
CA THR A 128 0.52 10.96 15.97
C THR A 128 0.70 10.03 17.15
N THR A 129 0.36 8.76 16.97
CA THR A 129 0.69 7.66 17.88
C THR A 129 2.01 7.04 17.46
N ARG A 130 2.95 6.87 18.41
CA ARG A 130 4.21 6.16 18.16
C ARG A 130 4.07 4.69 18.54
N ASN A 131 4.70 3.81 17.77
CA ASN A 131 4.81 2.40 18.07
C ASN A 131 6.20 1.89 17.68
N GLU A 132 6.92 1.30 18.62
CA GLU A 132 8.23 0.72 18.38
C GLU A 132 8.13 -0.60 17.62
N GLY A 133 8.91 -0.73 16.54
CA GLY A 133 8.92 -1.92 15.70
C GLY A 133 7.63 -2.16 14.92
N ALA A 134 7.66 -3.24 14.14
CA ALA A 134 6.58 -3.60 13.23
C ALA A 134 5.33 -4.11 13.96
N LEU A 135 4.16 -3.63 13.52
CA LEU A 135 2.87 -4.19 13.91
C LEU A 135 2.64 -5.54 13.24
N ARG A 136 2.11 -6.49 13.99
CA ARG A 136 1.78 -7.84 13.53
C ARG A 136 0.32 -8.14 13.81
N PRO A 137 -0.60 -7.81 12.88
CA PRO A 137 -2.02 -8.08 13.04
C PRO A 137 -2.30 -9.56 13.31
N HIS A 138 -3.35 -9.83 14.10
CA HIS A 138 -3.87 -11.18 14.28
C HIS A 138 -5.02 -11.43 13.30
N ARG A 139 -5.53 -12.67 13.26
CA ARG A 139 -6.80 -12.94 12.56
C ARG A 139 -7.96 -12.18 13.23
N ASN A 140 -8.98 -11.80 12.46
CA ASN A 140 -10.16 -11.08 12.95
C ASN A 140 -9.83 -9.78 13.69
N THR A 141 -8.78 -9.08 13.29
CA THR A 141 -8.43 -7.80 13.92
C THR A 141 -8.45 -6.65 12.93
N GLY A 142 -8.79 -5.45 13.38
CA GLY A 142 -8.72 -4.25 12.56
C GLY A 142 -8.06 -3.08 13.25
N LEU A 143 -7.47 -2.18 12.46
CA LEU A 143 -6.89 -0.91 12.90
C LEU A 143 -7.56 0.24 12.16
N TYR A 144 -8.10 1.19 12.91
CA TYR A 144 -8.88 2.30 12.38
C TYR A 144 -8.38 3.64 12.90
N GLY A 145 -8.26 4.63 12.03
CA GLY A 145 -8.07 6.02 12.43
C GLY A 145 -9.30 6.89 12.14
N PHE A 146 -9.22 8.17 12.49
CA PHE A 146 -10.25 9.17 12.23
C PHE A 146 -10.17 9.78 10.81
N GLY A 147 -9.20 9.34 10.00
CA GLY A 147 -8.90 9.84 8.66
C GLY A 147 -7.39 9.92 8.41
N THR A 148 -6.98 9.78 7.15
CA THR A 148 -5.56 9.71 6.73
C THR A 148 -4.73 10.98 6.99
N ASN A 149 -5.35 12.11 7.35
CA ASN A 149 -4.67 13.33 7.80
C ASN A 149 -5.04 13.72 9.24
N VAL A 150 -5.76 12.86 9.95
CA VAL A 150 -6.25 13.09 11.31
C VAL A 150 -5.55 12.18 12.30
N SER A 151 -5.45 10.89 11.97
CA SER A 151 -4.74 9.88 12.76
C SER A 151 -3.50 9.42 12.00
N ALA A 152 -2.34 9.48 12.65
CA ALA A 152 -1.09 8.97 12.13
C ALA A 152 -0.48 7.98 13.10
N LEU A 153 -0.07 6.83 12.58
CA LEU A 153 0.77 5.86 13.26
C LEU A 153 2.21 6.05 12.76
N ARG A 154 3.13 6.41 13.66
CA ARG A 154 4.56 6.46 13.39
C ARG A 154 5.25 5.23 13.95
N ILE A 155 5.85 4.47 13.07
CA ILE A 155 6.71 3.34 13.43
C ILE A 155 8.07 3.89 13.82
N THR A 156 8.60 3.46 14.96
CA THR A 156 9.92 3.88 15.44
C THR A 156 10.89 2.70 15.46
N GLY A 157 12.19 3.01 15.42
CA GLY A 157 13.27 2.02 15.30
C GLY A 157 13.77 1.94 13.85
N ALA A 158 15.06 2.19 13.67
CA ALA A 158 15.73 2.17 12.37
C ALA A 158 15.59 0.79 11.70
N GLY A 159 15.25 0.77 10.41
CA GLY A 159 15.08 -0.46 9.62
C GLY A 159 13.80 -1.24 9.90
N SER A 160 12.88 -0.72 10.72
CA SER A 160 11.64 -1.43 11.05
C SER A 160 10.66 -1.42 9.87
N ASP A 161 10.00 -2.57 9.65
CA ASP A 161 8.79 -2.65 8.83
C ASP A 161 7.63 -1.93 9.55
N GLY A 162 6.61 -1.53 8.80
CA GLY A 162 5.40 -0.93 9.38
C GLY A 162 4.42 -1.96 9.89
N ILE A 163 3.71 -2.60 8.97
CA ILE A 163 2.78 -3.70 9.24
C ILE A 163 3.35 -4.94 8.57
N ARG A 164 3.68 -5.94 9.37
CA ARG A 164 4.32 -7.17 8.93
C ARG A 164 3.40 -8.36 9.15
N PHE A 165 3.18 -9.12 8.08
CA PHE A 165 2.44 -10.36 8.08
C PHE A 165 3.41 -11.53 8.02
N ASP A 166 3.86 -11.98 9.20
CA ASP A 166 4.87 -13.04 9.37
C ASP A 166 4.52 -14.06 10.47
N ARG A 167 3.30 -14.02 11.01
CA ARG A 167 2.87 -14.91 12.10
C ARG A 167 2.71 -16.36 11.63
N ASP A 168 3.09 -17.33 12.46
CA ASP A 168 2.92 -18.77 12.19
C ASP A 168 1.47 -19.11 11.83
N ARG A 169 0.53 -18.58 12.60
CA ARG A 169 -0.89 -18.67 12.29
C ARG A 169 -1.28 -17.53 11.38
N ARG A 170 -1.74 -17.91 10.20
CA ARG A 170 -2.28 -17.04 9.17
C ARG A 170 -3.10 -15.87 9.72
N ALA A 171 -2.71 -14.66 9.34
CA ALA A 171 -3.55 -13.49 9.42
C ALA A 171 -4.66 -13.58 8.35
N HIS A 172 -5.91 -13.45 8.78
CA HIS A 172 -7.06 -13.39 7.87
C HIS A 172 -8.21 -12.61 8.49
N TRP A 173 -9.03 -11.99 7.64
CA TRP A 173 -10.06 -11.02 8.05
C TRP A 173 -9.45 -9.86 8.85
N VAL A 174 -8.41 -9.27 8.27
CA VAL A 174 -7.76 -8.08 8.82
C VAL A 174 -8.31 -6.85 8.11
N GLU A 175 -8.61 -5.79 8.85
CA GLU A 175 -9.11 -4.53 8.29
C GLU A 175 -8.18 -3.36 8.69
N LEU A 176 -7.75 -2.53 7.74
CA LEU A 176 -6.90 -1.36 7.99
C LEU A 176 -7.54 -0.15 7.30
N ASP A 177 -7.90 0.90 8.04
CA ASP A 177 -8.62 2.02 7.43
C ASP A 177 -8.44 3.37 8.14
N GLY A 178 -8.32 4.45 7.36
CA GLY A 178 -8.48 5.81 7.82
C GLY A 178 -7.31 6.35 8.64
N PHE A 179 -6.06 5.98 8.33
CA PHE A 179 -4.89 6.55 9.01
C PHE A 179 -3.67 6.69 8.10
N GLU A 180 -2.73 7.53 8.53
CA GLU A 180 -1.40 7.63 7.95
C GLU A 180 -0.44 6.63 8.61
N LEU A 181 0.31 5.86 7.83
CA LEU A 181 1.39 5.00 8.29
C LEU A 181 2.75 5.63 7.95
N ARG A 182 3.43 6.16 8.96
CA ARG A 182 4.70 6.88 8.82
C ARG A 182 5.87 5.97 9.17
N GLY A 183 6.90 6.00 8.32
CA GLY A 183 8.17 5.35 8.62
C GLY A 183 8.95 6.03 9.75
N PRO A 184 10.08 5.42 10.17
CA PRO A 184 10.97 5.94 11.23
C PRO A 184 11.39 7.41 11.08
N GLY A 185 11.49 7.93 9.85
CA GLY A 185 11.81 9.34 9.55
C GLY A 185 12.60 9.47 8.26
N ALA A 186 12.70 10.69 7.72
CA ALA A 186 13.28 10.98 6.40
C ALA A 186 14.78 10.64 6.27
N ASP A 187 15.50 10.61 7.39
CA ASP A 187 16.96 10.35 7.42
C ASP A 187 17.30 8.98 8.02
N SER A 188 16.28 8.18 8.36
CA SER A 188 16.47 6.87 9.00
C SER A 188 16.22 5.75 7.99
N PRO A 189 17.04 4.70 7.96
CA PRO A 189 16.70 3.54 7.13
C PRO A 189 15.34 2.99 7.57
N THR A 190 14.55 2.52 6.62
CA THR A 190 13.23 1.93 6.89
C THR A 190 13.20 0.49 6.39
N GLY A 191 12.31 -0.31 6.96
CA GLY A 191 11.84 -1.52 6.30
C GLY A 191 10.72 -1.19 5.31
N VAL A 192 9.83 -2.14 5.08
CA VAL A 192 8.67 -2.03 4.19
C VAL A 192 7.43 -1.57 4.98
N ALA A 193 6.64 -0.66 4.43
CA ALA A 193 5.44 -0.17 5.13
C ALA A 193 4.40 -1.28 5.36
N ILE A 194 4.08 -2.08 4.35
CA ILE A 194 3.25 -3.29 4.46
C ILE A 194 4.00 -4.48 3.86
N HIS A 195 4.36 -5.44 4.70
CA HIS A 195 5.27 -6.52 4.34
C HIS A 195 4.64 -7.90 4.56
N TYR A 196 4.56 -8.70 3.50
CA TYR A 196 4.19 -10.11 3.58
C TYR A 196 5.46 -10.94 3.46
N VAL A 197 5.79 -11.65 4.54
CA VAL A 197 7.07 -12.34 4.68
C VAL A 197 6.85 -13.83 4.83
N ASP A 198 7.68 -14.62 4.18
CA ASP A 198 7.68 -16.07 4.38
C ASP A 198 8.14 -16.37 5.80
N ASN A 199 7.28 -17.03 6.56
CA ASN A 199 7.54 -17.41 7.94
C ASN A 199 8.15 -18.82 8.06
N GLY A 200 8.44 -19.49 6.93
CA GLY A 200 9.06 -20.81 6.88
C GLY A 200 8.16 -21.94 7.38
N THR A 201 6.84 -21.70 7.50
CA THR A 201 5.89 -22.74 7.92
C THR A 201 5.50 -23.66 6.77
N GLU A 202 5.32 -24.94 7.08
CA GLU A 202 4.81 -25.94 6.14
C GLU A 202 3.51 -26.59 6.69
N PRO A 203 2.37 -26.52 5.97
CA PRO A 203 2.17 -25.75 4.73
C PRO A 203 2.26 -24.23 4.95
N VAL A 204 2.58 -23.49 3.89
CA VAL A 204 2.70 -22.03 3.92
C VAL A 204 1.43 -21.39 4.49
N SER A 205 1.63 -20.46 5.43
CA SER A 205 0.57 -19.76 6.15
C SER A 205 0.25 -18.40 5.52
N ASP A 206 -0.17 -18.42 4.25
CA ASP A 206 -0.41 -17.20 3.47
C ASP A 206 -1.48 -16.30 4.08
N PRO A 207 -1.29 -14.99 4.21
CA PRO A 207 -2.36 -14.08 4.61
C PRO A 207 -3.56 -14.06 3.61
N SER A 208 -4.80 -13.88 4.07
CA SER A 208 -5.95 -13.64 3.17
C SER A 208 -6.97 -12.67 3.72
N ASP A 209 -7.93 -12.30 2.86
CA ASP A 209 -9.11 -11.55 3.25
C ASP A 209 -8.72 -10.27 4.01
N LEU A 210 -7.61 -9.65 3.60
CA LEU A 210 -7.22 -8.33 4.05
C LEU A 210 -8.08 -7.31 3.32
N ARG A 211 -8.63 -6.36 4.08
CA ARG A 211 -9.28 -5.16 3.54
C ARG A 211 -8.52 -3.94 4.01
N VAL A 212 -8.01 -3.18 3.07
CA VAL A 212 -7.46 -1.85 3.33
C VAL A 212 -8.42 -0.85 2.70
N GLY A 213 -8.99 0.04 3.51
CA GLY A 213 -9.82 1.14 3.02
C GLY A 213 -8.93 2.25 2.49
N HIS A 214 -8.77 3.33 3.27
CA HIS A 214 -7.92 4.47 2.97
C HIS A 214 -6.64 4.41 3.79
N LEU A 215 -5.52 4.10 3.15
CA LEU A 215 -4.21 4.12 3.77
C LEU A 215 -3.28 5.12 3.09
N TYR A 216 -2.60 5.92 3.90
CA TYR A 216 -1.62 6.88 3.43
C TYR A 216 -0.25 6.55 4.04
N CYS A 217 0.68 6.08 3.23
CA CYS A 217 2.05 5.78 3.64
C CYS A 217 2.95 6.98 3.35
N ARG A 218 3.81 7.35 4.31
CA ARG A 218 4.74 8.48 4.17
C ARG A 218 6.10 8.18 4.78
N GLN A 219 7.16 8.74 4.21
CA GLN A 219 8.53 8.66 4.75
C GLN A 219 9.05 7.21 4.84
N TRP A 220 8.85 6.44 3.77
CA TRP A 220 9.38 5.08 3.62
C TRP A 220 10.49 5.08 2.56
N HIS A 221 11.64 4.49 2.87
CA HIS A 221 12.85 4.44 2.04
C HIS A 221 13.14 3.03 1.52
N ASP A 222 12.07 2.26 1.34
CA ASP A 222 12.01 0.93 0.75
C ASP A 222 10.61 0.81 0.08
N SER A 223 10.15 -0.39 -0.27
CA SER A 223 8.79 -0.62 -0.76
C SER A 223 7.73 -0.19 0.26
N VAL A 224 6.61 0.33 -0.22
CA VAL A 224 5.41 0.59 0.59
C VAL A 224 4.57 -0.67 0.74
N TYR A 225 4.50 -1.51 -0.28
CA TYR A 225 3.78 -2.78 -0.24
C TYR A 225 4.65 -3.87 -0.87
N ARG A 226 5.13 -4.81 -0.06
CA ARG A 226 5.97 -5.92 -0.53
C ARG A 226 5.35 -7.26 -0.21
N VAL A 227 5.32 -8.12 -1.22
CA VAL A 227 5.06 -9.55 -1.03
C VAL A 227 6.31 -10.31 -1.43
N ASP A 228 6.93 -10.97 -0.47
CA ASP A 228 8.14 -11.75 -0.71
C ASP A 228 7.87 -13.03 -1.51
N GLU A 229 8.95 -13.58 -2.06
CA GLU A 229 8.92 -14.90 -2.68
C GLU A 229 8.57 -15.96 -1.61
N GLY A 230 7.77 -16.96 -1.98
CA GLY A 230 7.28 -17.98 -1.05
C GLY A 230 5.88 -17.70 -0.48
N VAL A 231 5.47 -16.43 -0.38
CA VAL A 231 4.16 -16.04 0.16
C VAL A 231 3.18 -15.66 -0.95
N GLY A 232 1.96 -16.15 -0.94
CA GLY A 232 0.92 -15.79 -1.89
C GLY A 232 -0.34 -15.31 -1.20
N PRO A 233 -0.43 -14.04 -0.77
CA PRO A 233 -1.65 -13.52 -0.19
C PRO A 233 -2.78 -13.61 -1.22
N PHE A 234 -3.99 -13.90 -0.74
CA PHE A 234 -5.14 -14.09 -1.62
C PHE A 234 -6.40 -13.42 -1.12
N GLN A 235 -7.22 -12.98 -2.07
CA GLN A 235 -8.47 -12.25 -1.80
C GLN A 235 -8.25 -10.95 -1.00
N CYS A 236 -7.06 -10.35 -1.09
CA CYS A 236 -6.79 -9.05 -0.48
C CYS A 236 -7.33 -7.91 -1.34
N ARG A 237 -7.94 -6.91 -0.69
CA ARG A 237 -8.51 -5.73 -1.34
C ARG A 237 -7.99 -4.47 -0.68
N LEU A 238 -7.38 -3.60 -1.47
CA LEU A 238 -6.94 -2.28 -1.06
C LEU A 238 -7.74 -1.26 -1.86
N GLU A 239 -8.62 -0.49 -1.23
CA GLU A 239 -9.45 0.50 -1.92
C GLU A 239 -8.63 1.71 -2.35
N TYR A 240 -7.81 2.23 -1.45
CA TYR A 240 -6.99 3.41 -1.70
C TYR A 240 -5.65 3.33 -0.98
N LEU A 241 -4.56 3.36 -1.74
CA LEU A 241 -3.19 3.44 -1.26
C LEU A 241 -2.55 4.73 -1.77
N ARG A 242 -2.18 5.63 -0.86
CA ARG A 242 -1.37 6.81 -1.16
C ARG A 242 0.04 6.64 -0.62
N ALA A 243 1.06 6.98 -1.40
CA ALA A 243 2.46 6.97 -1.00
C ALA A 243 3.10 8.32 -1.34
N ASP A 244 3.37 9.15 -0.32
CA ASP A 244 4.05 10.44 -0.54
C ASP A 244 5.37 10.47 0.25
N ASP A 245 6.34 11.22 -0.25
CA ASP A 245 7.69 11.30 0.34
C ASP A 245 8.30 9.91 0.60
N CYS A 246 8.00 8.96 -0.28
CA CYS A 246 8.60 7.64 -0.26
C CYS A 246 9.66 7.55 -1.35
N ASP A 247 10.69 6.76 -1.10
CA ASP A 247 11.78 6.46 -2.03
C ASP A 247 11.95 4.94 -2.01
N ALA A 248 11.75 4.26 -3.14
CA ALA A 248 11.88 2.81 -3.14
C ALA A 248 13.33 2.34 -2.89
N GLY A 249 14.32 3.23 -2.95
CA GLY A 249 15.71 2.87 -2.69
C GLY A 249 16.21 1.81 -3.66
N ASP A 250 16.87 0.78 -3.11
CA ASP A 250 17.33 -0.39 -3.87
C ASP A 250 16.21 -1.42 -4.17
N ALA A 251 14.98 -1.14 -3.73
CA ALA A 251 13.84 -1.99 -4.08
C ALA A 251 13.46 -1.87 -5.55
N ARG A 252 12.68 -2.84 -6.02
CA ARG A 252 12.22 -2.86 -7.42
C ARG A 252 11.13 -1.83 -7.71
N ALA A 253 10.33 -1.51 -6.71
CA ALA A 253 9.18 -0.62 -6.82
C ALA A 253 8.59 -0.32 -5.43
N LEU A 254 7.69 0.68 -5.35
CA LEU A 254 6.87 0.91 -4.16
C LEU A 254 5.91 -0.24 -3.87
N VAL A 255 5.29 -0.81 -4.90
CA VAL A 255 4.52 -2.06 -4.83
C VAL A 255 5.36 -3.17 -5.47
N ASP A 256 6.03 -3.97 -4.64
CA ASP A 256 6.95 -5.03 -5.07
C ASP A 256 6.34 -6.42 -4.80
N TRP A 257 5.72 -6.99 -5.83
CA TRP A 257 5.12 -8.32 -5.79
C TRP A 257 6.12 -9.36 -6.31
N ARG A 258 6.89 -9.96 -5.40
CA ARG A 258 7.92 -10.96 -5.72
C ARG A 258 7.37 -12.37 -5.79
N SER A 259 6.17 -12.60 -5.26
CA SER A 259 5.52 -13.90 -5.27
C SER A 259 5.22 -14.40 -6.70
N THR A 260 5.30 -15.71 -6.86
CA THR A 260 4.93 -16.42 -8.09
C THR A 260 3.44 -16.76 -8.16
N TYR A 261 2.73 -16.70 -7.03
CA TYR A 261 1.30 -17.02 -6.91
C TYR A 261 0.58 -15.95 -6.05
N GLY A 262 -0.68 -16.22 -5.66
CA GLY A 262 -1.55 -15.27 -4.95
C GLY A 262 -2.72 -14.80 -5.81
N PRO A 263 -3.85 -15.53 -5.78
CA PRO A 263 -5.02 -15.22 -6.61
C PRO A 263 -5.88 -14.08 -6.05
N ALA A 264 -6.54 -13.38 -6.98
CA ALA A 264 -7.65 -12.45 -6.72
C ALA A 264 -7.29 -11.28 -5.79
N ASN A 265 -6.15 -10.63 -6.01
CA ASN A 265 -5.76 -9.43 -5.29
C ASN A 265 -6.16 -8.18 -6.06
N TRP A 266 -6.68 -7.18 -5.35
CA TRP A 266 -7.24 -5.98 -5.95
C TRP A 266 -6.74 -4.71 -5.26
N PHE A 267 -6.32 -3.75 -6.06
CA PHE A 267 -6.02 -2.37 -5.68
C PHE A 267 -7.01 -1.46 -6.41
N GLY A 268 -7.75 -0.61 -5.70
CA GLY A 268 -8.66 0.35 -6.30
C GLY A 268 -7.88 1.48 -6.93
N THR A 269 -7.26 2.30 -6.10
CA THR A 269 -6.41 3.40 -6.55
C THR A 269 -5.07 3.38 -5.84
N ILE A 270 -4.00 3.52 -6.63
CA ILE A 270 -2.65 3.79 -6.16
C ILE A 270 -2.31 5.23 -6.55
N VAL A 271 -2.02 6.06 -5.56
CA VAL A 271 -1.54 7.43 -5.76
C VAL A 271 -0.13 7.51 -5.20
N SER A 272 0.82 8.00 -5.99
CA SER A 272 2.22 8.05 -5.55
C SER A 272 2.90 9.35 -5.93
N TYR A 273 3.47 10.03 -4.93
CA TYR A 273 4.35 11.20 -5.11
C TYR A 273 5.68 10.90 -4.42
N PRO A 274 6.52 10.02 -5.03
CA PRO A 274 7.80 9.67 -4.46
C PRO A 274 8.78 10.84 -4.55
N ASN A 275 9.86 10.77 -3.78
CA ASN A 275 11.00 11.66 -3.88
C ASN A 275 12.29 10.85 -4.16
N ASP A 276 13.39 11.55 -4.37
CA ASP A 276 14.72 11.00 -4.64
C ASP A 276 15.71 11.32 -3.52
N SER A 277 15.23 11.70 -2.33
CA SER A 277 16.09 12.27 -1.29
C SER A 277 17.08 11.26 -0.70
N VAL A 278 16.81 9.95 -0.83
CA VAL A 278 17.68 8.89 -0.28
C VAL A 278 18.49 8.21 -1.39
N SER A 279 17.85 7.79 -2.47
CA SER A 279 18.50 7.06 -3.56
C SER A 279 19.08 7.95 -4.66
N GLY A 280 18.60 9.18 -4.80
CA GLY A 280 18.89 10.05 -5.93
C GLY A 280 18.37 9.50 -7.28
N GLN A 281 17.47 8.52 -7.25
CA GLN A 281 16.94 7.85 -8.43
C GLN A 281 15.43 8.07 -8.57
N ASN A 282 14.91 7.77 -9.75
CA ASN A 282 13.48 7.61 -9.92
C ASN A 282 12.96 6.44 -9.09
N THR A 283 11.73 6.56 -8.60
CA THR A 283 11.04 5.45 -7.92
C THR A 283 10.03 4.78 -8.86
N ASP A 284 10.24 3.50 -9.15
CA ASP A 284 9.28 2.66 -9.89
C ASP A 284 8.06 2.31 -9.01
N VAL A 285 6.89 2.11 -9.61
CA VAL A 285 5.62 2.08 -8.86
C VAL A 285 5.12 0.67 -8.59
N LEU A 286 5.01 -0.18 -9.62
CA LEU A 286 4.56 -1.57 -9.49
C LEU A 286 5.53 -2.53 -10.18
N SER A 287 6.07 -3.48 -9.43
CA SER A 287 6.79 -4.65 -9.96
C SER A 287 6.02 -5.93 -9.65
N GLN A 288 5.83 -6.80 -10.64
CA GLN A 288 5.08 -8.04 -10.50
C GLN A 288 5.84 -9.23 -11.10
N ARG A 289 6.14 -10.24 -10.28
CA ARG A 289 6.76 -11.51 -10.70
C ARG A 289 5.78 -12.66 -10.94
N GLY A 290 4.53 -12.55 -10.48
CA GLY A 290 3.53 -13.60 -10.59
C GLY A 290 2.17 -13.21 -10.00
N GLY A 291 1.37 -14.18 -9.59
CA GLY A 291 0.04 -13.92 -8.99
C GLY A 291 -1.00 -13.32 -9.93
N GLU A 292 -2.11 -12.87 -9.37
CA GLU A 292 -3.20 -12.18 -10.07
C GLU A 292 -3.53 -10.86 -9.39
N LEU A 293 -3.22 -9.76 -10.08
CA LEU A 293 -3.44 -8.39 -9.62
C LEU A 293 -4.43 -7.67 -10.54
N THR A 294 -5.41 -7.01 -9.94
CA THR A 294 -6.23 -6.00 -10.63
C THR A 294 -6.00 -4.65 -9.94
N VAL A 295 -5.69 -3.63 -10.72
CA VAL A 295 -5.52 -2.26 -10.28
C VAL A 295 -6.54 -1.39 -11.02
N GLY A 296 -7.32 -0.58 -10.31
CA GLY A 296 -8.20 0.39 -10.94
C GLY A 296 -7.37 1.49 -11.59
N ASP A 297 -6.82 2.39 -10.78
CA ASP A 297 -6.03 3.52 -11.26
C ASP A 297 -4.66 3.59 -10.57
N ILE A 298 -3.62 3.95 -11.33
CA ILE A 298 -2.32 4.37 -10.81
C ILE A 298 -2.07 5.81 -11.27
N SER A 299 -1.98 6.75 -10.34
CA SER A 299 -1.64 8.15 -10.62
C SER A 299 -0.35 8.51 -9.92
N VAL A 300 0.63 9.00 -10.66
CA VAL A 300 1.95 9.29 -10.13
C VAL A 300 2.41 10.70 -10.44
N GLY A 301 3.06 11.33 -9.46
CA GLY A 301 3.85 12.53 -9.60
C GLY A 301 5.25 12.33 -9.03
N GLY A 302 5.81 13.35 -8.40
CA GLY A 302 7.10 13.31 -7.73
C GLY A 302 8.24 12.96 -8.68
N THR A 303 9.10 12.05 -8.23
CA THR A 303 10.22 11.46 -8.98
C THR A 303 9.86 10.09 -9.61
N ALA A 304 8.60 9.86 -9.94
CA ALA A 304 8.15 8.55 -10.41
C ALA A 304 8.83 8.11 -11.72
N GLY A 305 9.33 6.87 -11.71
CA GLY A 305 9.95 6.18 -12.84
C GLY A 305 8.93 5.37 -13.64
N ARG A 306 9.25 4.10 -13.91
CA ARG A 306 8.35 3.17 -14.58
C ARG A 306 7.13 2.90 -13.70
N MET A 307 5.95 2.94 -14.29
CA MET A 307 4.70 2.70 -13.57
C MET A 307 4.43 1.22 -13.36
N VAL A 308 4.74 0.38 -14.36
CA VAL A 308 4.47 -1.07 -14.29
C VAL A 308 5.63 -1.87 -14.88
N ASP A 309 6.19 -2.79 -14.10
CA ASP A 309 7.09 -3.85 -14.55
C ASP A 309 6.50 -5.24 -14.25
N LYS A 310 5.90 -5.86 -15.25
CA LYS A 310 5.37 -7.22 -15.13
C LYS A 310 6.31 -8.24 -15.76
N ARG A 311 6.73 -9.23 -14.97
CA ARG A 311 7.59 -10.35 -15.40
C ARG A 311 6.83 -11.65 -15.62
N ALA A 312 5.72 -11.88 -14.92
CA ALA A 312 4.76 -12.95 -15.18
C ALA A 312 3.44 -12.69 -14.42
N GLY A 313 2.50 -13.62 -14.48
CA GLY A 313 1.22 -13.53 -13.75
C GLY A 313 0.13 -12.85 -14.57
N ARG A 314 -1.01 -12.57 -13.91
CA ARG A 314 -2.13 -11.83 -14.50
C ARG A 314 -2.15 -10.41 -13.96
N LEU A 315 -2.28 -9.44 -14.85
CA LEU A 315 -2.39 -8.04 -14.50
C LEU A 315 -3.52 -7.38 -15.28
N ARG A 316 -4.40 -6.69 -14.58
CA ARG A 316 -5.29 -5.71 -15.17
C ARG A 316 -5.03 -4.37 -14.52
N VAL A 317 -4.88 -3.33 -15.33
CA VAL A 317 -4.80 -1.94 -14.90
C VAL A 317 -5.86 -1.16 -15.66
N GLY A 318 -6.70 -0.40 -14.95
CA GLY A 318 -7.63 0.54 -15.58
C GLY A 318 -6.87 1.70 -16.19
N ARG A 319 -6.53 2.73 -15.39
CA ARG A 319 -5.78 3.89 -15.87
C ARG A 319 -4.37 3.98 -15.29
N LEU A 320 -3.42 4.38 -16.12
CA LEU A 320 -2.13 4.92 -15.73
C LEU A 320 -2.11 6.42 -16.03
N HIS A 321 -1.87 7.26 -15.01
CA HIS A 321 -1.69 8.70 -15.16
C HIS A 321 -0.28 9.10 -14.69
N TYR A 322 0.56 9.54 -15.63
CA TYR A 322 1.97 9.88 -15.43
C TYR A 322 2.17 11.39 -15.46
N GLU A 323 2.51 11.99 -14.31
CA GLU A 323 2.71 13.43 -14.16
C GLU A 323 3.89 13.75 -13.22
N PRO A 324 5.12 13.24 -13.44
CA PRO A 324 6.25 13.53 -12.56
C PRO A 324 6.56 15.04 -12.55
N GLU A 325 6.84 15.60 -11.37
CA GLU A 325 7.29 16.99 -11.24
C GLU A 325 8.82 17.11 -11.41
N ALA A 326 9.55 16.04 -11.08
CA ALA A 326 11.00 15.94 -11.26
C ALA A 326 11.37 14.57 -11.85
N GLN A 327 12.42 14.52 -12.66
CA GLN A 327 12.89 13.28 -13.28
C GLN A 327 14.41 13.18 -13.15
N PRO A 328 14.93 12.59 -12.06
CA PRO A 328 16.35 12.24 -11.94
C PRO A 328 16.91 11.54 -13.18
N SER A 329 16.10 10.69 -13.82
CA SER A 329 16.35 10.16 -15.16
C SER A 329 15.07 10.06 -15.99
N VAL A 330 15.21 9.95 -17.32
CA VAL A 330 14.06 9.64 -18.19
C VAL A 330 13.87 8.12 -18.19
N PRO A 331 12.68 7.59 -17.84
CA PRO A 331 12.45 6.15 -17.88
C PRO A 331 12.47 5.62 -19.32
N ASP A 332 13.07 4.44 -19.51
CA ASP A 332 13.07 3.75 -20.81
C ASP A 332 11.65 3.35 -21.24
N SER A 333 10.79 2.99 -20.29
CA SER A 333 9.42 2.53 -20.57
C SER A 333 8.49 2.79 -19.38
N LEU A 334 7.25 3.24 -19.62
CA LEU A 334 6.25 3.37 -18.54
C LEU A 334 5.69 2.02 -18.11
N VAL A 335 5.49 1.11 -19.08
CA VAL A 335 4.93 -0.21 -18.87
C VAL A 335 5.82 -1.23 -19.55
N ARG A 336 6.43 -2.12 -18.77
CA ARG A 336 7.11 -3.30 -19.27
C ARG A 336 6.27 -4.54 -19.02
N VAL A 337 6.10 -5.34 -20.07
CA VAL A 337 5.42 -6.64 -20.01
C VAL A 337 6.36 -7.71 -20.54
N ALA A 338 6.65 -8.69 -19.70
CA ALA A 338 7.43 -9.87 -20.02
C ALA A 338 6.76 -11.12 -19.44
N GLY A 339 7.27 -12.27 -19.88
CA GLY A 339 6.83 -13.59 -19.46
C GLY A 339 5.35 -13.89 -19.69
N VAL A 340 4.89 -14.98 -19.08
CA VAL A 340 3.56 -15.53 -19.35
C VAL A 340 2.47 -14.91 -18.47
N GLY A 341 1.26 -14.88 -19.02
CA GLY A 341 0.04 -14.51 -18.33
C GLY A 341 -0.54 -13.18 -18.85
N GLN A 342 -1.86 -13.06 -18.75
CA GLN A 342 -2.63 -11.98 -19.36
C GLN A 342 -2.22 -10.61 -18.79
N THR A 343 -2.15 -9.61 -19.66
CA THR A 343 -1.99 -8.21 -19.27
C THR A 343 -3.05 -7.38 -19.96
N HIS A 344 -3.70 -6.49 -19.23
CA HIS A 344 -4.61 -5.50 -19.80
C HIS A 344 -4.30 -4.14 -19.17
N VAL A 345 -4.06 -3.13 -19.99
CA VAL A 345 -3.92 -1.74 -19.56
C VAL A 345 -4.98 -0.96 -20.32
N ASP A 346 -6.05 -0.50 -19.65
CA ASP A 346 -7.23 0.06 -20.30
C ASP A 346 -6.97 1.50 -20.83
N ASP A 347 -6.17 2.31 -20.11
CA ASP A 347 -5.88 3.72 -20.44
C ASP A 347 -4.49 4.15 -19.93
N VAL A 348 -3.79 4.98 -20.71
CA VAL A 348 -2.50 5.59 -20.32
C VAL A 348 -2.49 7.05 -20.72
N ILE A 349 -2.21 7.92 -19.75
CA ILE A 349 -2.07 9.36 -19.92
C ILE A 349 -0.66 9.77 -19.52
N VAL A 350 0.08 10.35 -20.46
CA VAL A 350 1.37 11.00 -20.24
C VAL A 350 1.10 12.50 -20.15
N ASP A 351 0.81 12.97 -18.94
CA ASP A 351 0.38 14.35 -18.71
C ASP A 351 1.56 15.29 -18.50
N ALA A 352 2.64 14.83 -17.84
CA ALA A 352 3.88 15.61 -17.73
C ALA A 352 5.12 14.73 -17.86
N GLY A 353 6.29 15.36 -17.84
CA GLY A 353 7.59 14.69 -17.95
C GLY A 353 7.86 14.09 -19.34
N ARG A 354 8.91 13.27 -19.39
CA ARG A 354 9.39 12.57 -20.58
C ARG A 354 9.44 11.07 -20.35
N VAL A 355 9.21 10.28 -21.39
CA VAL A 355 9.49 8.85 -21.43
C VAL A 355 9.97 8.44 -22.82
N GLU A 356 10.83 7.43 -22.94
CA GLU A 356 11.23 6.94 -24.26
C GLU A 356 10.12 6.17 -24.98
N THR A 357 9.52 5.17 -24.33
CA THR A 357 8.39 4.41 -24.88
C THR A 357 7.29 4.21 -23.83
N VAL A 358 6.04 4.05 -24.26
CA VAL A 358 4.97 3.75 -23.30
C VAL A 358 4.96 2.26 -22.95
N TYR A 359 5.01 1.39 -23.95
CA TYR A 359 4.95 -0.06 -23.75
C TYR A 359 6.21 -0.74 -24.27
N GLU A 360 6.85 -1.51 -23.40
CA GLU A 360 7.91 -2.44 -23.75
C GLU A 360 7.41 -3.88 -23.64
N LEU A 361 7.45 -4.62 -24.75
CA LEU A 361 7.14 -6.04 -24.79
C LEU A 361 8.43 -6.86 -24.86
N GLY A 362 8.77 -7.47 -23.74
CA GLY A 362 9.96 -8.29 -23.57
C GLY A 362 9.74 -9.78 -23.87
N ASP A 363 10.74 -10.59 -23.53
CA ASP A 363 10.73 -12.03 -23.77
C ASP A 363 9.54 -12.72 -23.12
N GLY A 364 8.89 -13.61 -23.89
CA GLY A 364 7.77 -14.42 -23.43
C GLY A 364 6.44 -13.66 -23.31
N ALA A 365 6.41 -12.34 -23.54
CA ALA A 365 5.18 -11.56 -23.49
C ALA A 365 4.13 -12.08 -24.49
N GLY A 366 2.88 -12.18 -24.04
CA GLY A 366 1.74 -12.64 -24.82
C GLY A 366 0.44 -12.38 -24.05
N ASP A 367 -0.71 -12.45 -24.72
CA ASP A 367 -2.02 -12.13 -24.14
C ASP A 367 -2.08 -10.72 -23.52
N ALA A 368 -1.35 -9.75 -24.11
CA ALA A 368 -1.41 -8.35 -23.71
C ALA A 368 -2.47 -7.60 -24.53
N VAL A 369 -3.29 -6.78 -23.88
CA VAL A 369 -4.22 -5.83 -24.51
C VAL A 369 -3.77 -4.43 -24.12
N LEU A 370 -3.38 -3.63 -25.10
CA LEU A 370 -2.78 -2.31 -24.91
C LEU A 370 -3.50 -1.27 -25.79
N TYR A 371 -3.73 -0.08 -25.26
CA TYR A 371 -4.34 1.03 -25.99
C TYR A 371 -3.34 2.14 -26.24
N ARG A 372 -3.54 2.88 -27.34
CA ARG A 372 -2.77 4.08 -27.63
C ARG A 372 -2.87 5.08 -26.45
N PRO A 373 -1.74 5.59 -25.94
CA PRO A 373 -1.73 6.57 -24.86
C PRO A 373 -2.23 7.94 -25.35
N THR A 374 -2.73 8.74 -24.41
CA THR A 374 -2.89 10.18 -24.62
C THR A 374 -1.67 10.89 -24.07
N ALA A 375 -0.99 11.69 -24.89
CA ALA A 375 0.03 12.62 -24.43
C ALA A 375 -0.57 14.03 -24.49
N ASP A 376 -0.80 14.65 -23.33
CA ASP A 376 -1.38 15.99 -23.24
C ASP A 376 -0.28 17.05 -23.17
N ARG A 377 0.42 17.16 -22.03
CA ARG A 377 1.57 18.07 -21.86
C ARG A 377 2.91 17.34 -21.74
N GLY A 378 2.90 16.02 -21.56
CA GLY A 378 4.09 15.18 -21.49
C GLY A 378 4.61 14.77 -22.87
N GLU A 379 5.81 14.19 -22.91
CA GLU A 379 6.52 13.85 -24.14
C GLU A 379 6.90 12.37 -24.19
N VAL A 380 6.52 11.68 -25.27
CA VAL A 380 7.03 10.34 -25.62
C VAL A 380 8.04 10.51 -26.76
N THR A 381 9.31 10.22 -26.52
CA THR A 381 10.40 10.56 -27.44
C THR A 381 10.70 9.48 -28.49
N GLY A 382 10.24 8.25 -28.26
CA GLY A 382 10.43 7.09 -29.12
C GLY A 382 9.11 6.45 -29.59
N PRO A 383 9.13 5.17 -29.99
CA PRO A 383 7.90 4.46 -30.39
C PRO A 383 6.96 4.31 -29.20
N ILE A 384 5.65 4.21 -29.43
CA ILE A 384 4.68 3.92 -28.36
C ILE A 384 4.85 2.48 -27.88
N VAL A 385 5.08 1.53 -28.79
CA VAL A 385 5.32 0.12 -28.46
C VAL A 385 6.70 -0.30 -28.97
N ARG A 386 7.55 -0.75 -28.07
CA ARG A 386 8.86 -1.33 -28.37
C ARG A 386 8.85 -2.83 -28.08
N VAL A 387 9.11 -3.65 -29.08
CA VAL A 387 9.28 -5.10 -28.93
C VAL A 387 10.77 -5.43 -28.86
N THR A 388 11.24 -5.73 -27.65
CA THR A 388 12.66 -5.98 -27.36
C THR A 388 12.98 -7.47 -27.35
N GLY A 389 12.01 -8.31 -27.01
CA GLY A 389 12.19 -9.76 -26.86
C GLY A 389 11.35 -10.65 -27.78
N ARG A 390 11.60 -11.95 -27.71
CA ARG A 390 10.81 -12.97 -28.41
C ARG A 390 9.46 -13.15 -27.72
N LEU A 391 8.41 -12.62 -28.36
CA LEU A 391 7.03 -12.79 -27.90
C LEU A 391 6.58 -14.26 -27.88
N HIS A 392 5.59 -14.56 -27.05
CA HIS A 392 5.02 -15.90 -26.96
C HIS A 392 4.40 -16.33 -28.30
N PRO A 393 4.74 -17.51 -28.85
CA PRO A 393 4.39 -17.86 -30.24
C PRO A 393 2.90 -18.17 -30.46
N GLN A 394 2.18 -18.55 -29.40
CA GLN A 394 0.77 -19.01 -29.49
C GLN A 394 -0.23 -18.07 -28.80
N ARG A 395 0.26 -17.07 -28.07
CA ARG A 395 -0.55 -16.16 -27.25
C ARG A 395 -0.47 -14.80 -27.90
N ARG A 396 -1.58 -14.31 -28.42
CA ARG A 396 -1.58 -13.08 -29.22
C ARG A 396 -1.69 -11.88 -28.31
N SER A 397 -0.94 -10.84 -28.63
CA SER A 397 -1.09 -9.52 -28.00
C SER A 397 -1.73 -8.57 -29.00
N TRP A 398 -2.50 -7.62 -28.50
CA TRP A 398 -3.21 -6.61 -29.29
C TRP A 398 -2.80 -5.22 -28.85
N TYR A 399 -2.45 -4.39 -29.82
CA TYR A 399 -2.22 -2.97 -29.63
C TYR A 399 -3.23 -2.19 -30.47
N PHE A 400 -4.02 -1.35 -29.81
CA PHE A 400 -5.03 -0.48 -30.43
C PHE A 400 -4.46 0.91 -30.72
N GLY A 401 -3.47 0.93 -31.63
CA GLY A 401 -2.88 2.12 -32.21
C GLY A 401 -2.31 1.81 -33.60
N SER A 402 -1.48 2.68 -34.14
CA SER A 402 -0.97 2.57 -35.51
C SER A 402 0.34 1.77 -35.60
N ALA A 403 0.63 1.19 -36.77
CA ALA A 403 1.81 0.34 -36.98
C ALA A 403 3.14 1.12 -37.02
N ASP A 404 3.09 2.40 -37.39
CA ASP A 404 4.25 3.31 -37.34
C ASP A 404 4.66 3.69 -35.91
N GLU A 405 3.80 3.46 -34.93
CA GLU A 405 4.07 3.64 -33.51
C GLU A 405 4.79 2.44 -32.87
N VAL A 406 5.08 1.39 -33.66
CA VAL A 406 5.64 0.13 -33.18
C VAL A 406 7.02 -0.12 -33.77
N THR A 407 8.00 -0.34 -32.90
CA THR A 407 9.36 -0.77 -33.29
C THR A 407 9.63 -2.19 -32.82
N VAL A 408 10.26 -2.98 -33.68
CA VAL A 408 10.70 -4.36 -33.40
C VAL A 408 12.21 -4.43 -33.55
N GLU A 409 12.92 -4.68 -32.45
CA GLU A 409 14.39 -4.61 -32.46
C GLU A 409 15.04 -5.95 -32.85
N THR A 410 14.46 -7.08 -32.44
CA THR A 410 14.98 -8.41 -32.78
C THR A 410 14.23 -8.99 -33.98
N SER A 411 14.95 -9.37 -35.04
CA SER A 411 14.42 -9.83 -36.34
C SER A 411 13.67 -11.18 -36.32
N THR A 412 13.37 -11.70 -35.13
CA THR A 412 12.67 -12.97 -34.95
C THR A 412 11.17 -12.74 -34.78
N ARG A 413 10.42 -12.92 -35.88
CA ARG A 413 8.96 -13.14 -35.93
C ARG A 413 8.18 -12.66 -34.69
N THR A 414 7.78 -11.40 -34.68
CA THR A 414 6.79 -10.86 -33.73
C THR A 414 5.38 -11.36 -33.96
N GLY A 415 5.17 -12.42 -34.74
CA GLY A 415 3.90 -12.85 -35.35
C GLY A 415 2.75 -13.13 -34.40
N SER A 416 2.90 -12.90 -33.10
CA SER A 416 1.86 -12.86 -32.07
C SER A 416 1.36 -11.46 -31.71
N LEU A 417 2.08 -10.36 -31.97
CA LEU A 417 1.56 -8.99 -31.85
C LEU A 417 0.65 -8.67 -33.03
N ARG A 418 -0.52 -8.09 -32.74
CA ARG A 418 -1.48 -7.58 -33.71
C ARG A 418 -1.67 -6.09 -33.43
N VAL A 419 -1.24 -5.29 -34.39
CA VAL A 419 -1.55 -3.85 -34.38
C VAL A 419 -2.87 -3.68 -35.11
N MET A 420 -3.81 -3.05 -34.43
CA MET A 420 -5.18 -2.93 -34.92
C MET A 420 -5.34 -1.71 -35.84
N ASP A 421 -4.42 -0.74 -35.83
CA ASP A 421 -4.48 0.47 -36.66
C ASP A 421 -5.89 1.11 -36.62
N GLU A 422 -6.40 1.54 -37.76
CA GLU A 422 -7.77 2.01 -37.98
C GLU A 422 -8.86 0.92 -37.89
N ALA A 423 -8.62 -0.25 -37.31
CA ALA A 423 -9.67 -1.23 -37.07
C ALA A 423 -10.68 -0.65 -36.07
N GLY A 424 -11.70 0.03 -36.62
CA GLY A 424 -12.60 0.89 -35.87
C GLY A 424 -12.91 2.24 -36.55
N ARG A 425 -12.29 2.59 -37.69
CA ARG A 425 -12.88 3.63 -38.57
C ARG A 425 -14.30 3.18 -38.90
N GLY A 426 -15.28 3.88 -38.32
CA GLY A 426 -16.68 3.67 -38.65
C GLY A 426 -16.83 3.75 -40.17
N LEU A 427 -17.55 2.80 -40.75
CA LEU A 427 -18.07 2.97 -42.09
C LEU A 427 -19.19 4.02 -41.98
N GLY A 428 -18.87 5.30 -42.16
CA GLY A 428 -19.87 6.38 -42.07
C GLY A 428 -19.25 7.77 -42.09
#